data_AF-A0A920VKM4-F1
#
_entry.id   AF-A0A920VKM4-F1
#
_cell.length_a   1.000
_cell.length_b   1.000
_cell.length_c   1.000
_cell.angle_alpha   90.00
_cell.angle_beta   90.00
_cell.angle_gamma   90.00
#
_symmetry.space_group_name_H-M   'P 1'
#
loop_
_entity.id
_entity.type
_entity.pdbx_description
1 polymer ?
#
loop_
_entity_poly.entity_id
_entity_poly.type
_entity_poly.pdbx_seq_one_letter_code
_entity_poly.pdbx_strand_id
1 'polypeptide(L)'
;MTFMVNAHSSHLRSVKALLWPRPGERLIPALSGLLLAASFPPLHLPVLPFIGLVPFALWIQGLSANAEGRRAAVRGSLVFGTIYFGLVFYWILIALIWFTPLAILAFIGSMILLVA
;
A
#
# COMPACT_ATOMS: atom_id res chain seq x y z
N MET A 1 23.97 26.64 23.46
CA MET A 1 22.80 25.75 23.63
C MET A 1 22.08 25.42 22.31
N THR A 2 22.34 26.14 21.22
CA THR A 2 21.68 25.99 19.91
C THR A 2 22.16 24.78 19.07
N PHE A 3 23.38 24.26 19.33
CA PHE A 3 23.95 23.14 18.56
C PHE A 3 23.37 21.76 18.92
N MET A 4 22.98 21.52 20.18
CA MET A 4 22.36 20.25 20.59
C MET A 4 20.94 20.06 20.03
N VAL A 5 20.17 21.14 19.89
CA VAL A 5 18.80 21.08 19.33
C VAL A 5 18.84 20.71 17.84
N ASN A 6 19.85 21.20 17.10
CA ASN A 6 19.97 20.95 15.68
C ASN A 6 20.37 19.49 15.36
N ALA A 7 21.27 18.91 16.17
CA ALA A 7 21.71 17.52 16.05
C ALA A 7 20.57 16.51 16.30
N HIS A 8 19.69 16.79 17.25
CA HIS A 8 18.56 15.89 17.54
C HIS A 8 17.53 15.88 16.40
N SER A 9 17.34 17.03 15.74
CA SER A 9 16.40 17.15 14.61
C SER A 9 16.90 16.47 13.32
N SER A 10 18.21 16.46 13.08
CA SER A 10 18.81 15.83 11.90
C SER A 10 18.81 14.30 12.02
N HIS A 11 19.07 13.77 13.22
CA HIS A 11 18.98 12.34 13.50
C HIS A 11 17.55 11.81 13.33
N LEU A 12 16.54 12.56 13.82
CA LEU A 12 15.13 12.19 13.64
C LEU A 12 14.69 12.22 12.18
N ARG A 13 15.17 13.16 11.36
CA ARG A 13 14.90 13.18 9.90
C ARG A 13 15.57 12.01 9.19
N SER A 14 16.80 11.64 9.57
CA SER A 14 17.52 10.51 9.00
C SER A 14 16.83 9.18 9.30
N VAL A 15 16.39 8.99 10.55
CA VAL A 15 15.61 7.81 10.97
C VAL A 15 14.25 7.78 10.27
N LYS A 16 13.56 8.92 10.12
CA LYS A 16 12.32 9.01 9.32
C LYS A 16 12.54 8.69 7.85
N ALA A 17 13.65 9.14 7.25
CA ALA A 17 13.98 8.86 5.85
C ALA A 17 14.39 7.40 5.63
N LEU A 18 15.00 6.76 6.64
CA LEU A 18 15.35 5.33 6.62
C LEU A 18 14.11 4.45 6.87
N LEU A 19 13.19 4.90 7.72
CA LEU A 19 11.98 4.16 8.08
C LEU A 19 10.79 4.46 7.17
N TRP A 20 10.76 5.56 6.42
CA TRP A 20 9.63 5.98 5.61
C TRP A 20 10.01 6.05 4.14
N PRO A 21 9.22 5.45 3.23
CA PRO A 21 9.62 5.39 1.84
C PRO A 21 9.39 6.79 1.26
N ARG A 22 10.15 7.16 0.23
CA ARG A 22 10.00 8.48 -0.38
C ARG A 22 8.56 8.59 -0.89
N PRO A 23 7.88 9.76 -0.80
CA PRO A 23 6.49 9.90 -1.23
C PRO A 23 6.21 9.37 -2.65
N GLY A 24 7.19 9.49 -3.55
CA GLY A 24 7.13 8.93 -4.91
C GLY A 24 7.17 7.39 -4.99
N GLU A 25 7.76 6.70 -4.01
CA GLU A 25 7.86 5.24 -3.99
C GLU A 25 6.53 4.55 -3.63
N ARG A 26 5.57 5.28 -3.04
CA ARG A 26 4.22 4.75 -2.73
C ARG A 26 3.20 5.06 -3.81
N LEU A 27 3.44 6.07 -4.64
CA LEU A 27 2.46 6.54 -5.61
C LEU A 27 2.17 5.47 -6.67
N ILE A 28 3.21 4.81 -7.19
CA ILE A 28 3.05 3.76 -8.21
C ILE A 28 2.29 2.56 -7.64
N PRO A 29 2.69 1.95 -6.50
CA PRO A 29 1.90 0.89 -5.87
C PRO A 29 0.45 1.29 -5.58
N ALA A 30 0.23 2.52 -5.13
CA ALA A 30 -1.10 2.97 -4.78
C ALA A 30 -2.01 3.13 -6.01
N LEU A 31 -1.53 3.80 -7.05
CA LEU A 31 -2.26 3.97 -8.32
C LEU A 31 -2.50 2.62 -8.99
N SER A 32 -1.51 1.73 -8.96
CA SER A 32 -1.61 0.37 -9.49
C SER A 32 -2.72 -0.43 -8.80
N GLY A 33 -2.79 -0.37 -7.46
CA GLY A 33 -3.84 -1.03 -6.69
C GLY A 33 -5.23 -0.45 -6.95
N LEU A 34 -5.33 0.87 -7.10
CA LEU A 34 -6.57 1.56 -7.45
C LEU A 34 -7.07 1.18 -8.85
N LEU A 35 -6.18 1.21 -9.84
CA LEU A 35 -6.49 0.84 -11.23
C LEU A 35 -6.89 -0.64 -11.33
N LEU A 36 -6.22 -1.51 -10.58
CA LEU A 36 -6.58 -2.91 -10.52
C LEU A 36 -7.96 -3.10 -9.87
N ALA A 37 -8.27 -2.41 -8.77
CA ALA A 37 -9.60 -2.46 -8.17
C ALA A 37 -10.68 -1.97 -9.14
N ALA A 38 -10.38 -0.90 -9.90
CA ALA A 38 -11.28 -0.36 -10.92
C ALA A 38 -11.50 -1.31 -12.12
N SER A 39 -10.65 -2.34 -12.30
CA SER A 39 -10.86 -3.36 -13.34
C SER A 39 -11.94 -4.39 -12.99
N PHE A 40 -12.32 -4.47 -11.71
CA PHE A 40 -13.50 -5.21 -11.30
C PHE A 40 -14.75 -4.34 -11.56
N PRO A 41 -15.94 -4.95 -11.73
CA PRO A 41 -17.14 -4.26 -12.22
C PRO A 41 -17.40 -2.93 -11.51
N PRO A 42 -17.80 -1.86 -12.24
CA PRO A 42 -18.52 -1.89 -13.53
C PRO A 42 -17.67 -1.81 -14.81
N LEU A 43 -16.36 -1.58 -14.71
CA LEU A 43 -15.52 -1.35 -15.91
C LEU A 43 -14.99 -2.68 -16.46
N HIS A 44 -15.68 -3.26 -17.43
CA HIS A 44 -15.26 -4.49 -18.12
C HIS A 44 -14.17 -4.25 -19.18
N LEU A 45 -13.15 -3.48 -18.83
CA LEU A 45 -12.04 -3.17 -19.73
C LEU A 45 -10.93 -4.23 -19.57
N PRO A 46 -10.75 -5.16 -20.52
CA PRO A 46 -9.79 -6.26 -20.39
C PRO A 46 -8.33 -5.79 -20.30
N VAL A 47 -8.05 -4.55 -20.71
CA VAL A 47 -6.71 -3.93 -20.65
C VAL A 47 -6.42 -3.32 -19.27
N LEU A 48 -7.45 -2.91 -18.52
CA LEU A 48 -7.29 -2.22 -17.24
C LEU A 48 -6.54 -3.02 -16.15
N PRO A 49 -6.71 -4.36 -15.99
CA PRO A 49 -5.91 -5.10 -15.02
C PRO A 49 -4.42 -5.11 -15.38
N PHE A 50 -4.06 -5.09 -16.68
CA PHE A 50 -2.67 -4.95 -17.11
C PHE A 50 -2.12 -3.56 -16.78
N ILE A 51 -2.93 -2.51 -16.97
CA ILE A 51 -2.55 -1.14 -16.59
C ILE A 51 -2.35 -1.04 -15.07
N GLY A 52 -3.08 -1.79 -14.26
CA GLY A 52 -2.84 -1.90 -12.82
C GLY A 52 -1.58 -2.70 -12.47
N LEU A 53 -1.38 -3.87 -13.07
CA LEU A 53 -0.32 -4.81 -12.68
C LEU A 53 1.06 -4.50 -13.28
N VAL A 54 1.13 -4.10 -14.55
CA VAL A 54 2.41 -3.89 -15.26
C VAL A 54 3.25 -2.79 -14.62
N PRO A 55 2.72 -1.59 -14.29
CA PRO A 55 3.51 -0.56 -13.63
C PRO A 55 4.03 -1.00 -12.26
N PHE A 56 3.24 -1.76 -11.51
CA PHE A 56 3.66 -2.33 -10.23
C PHE A 56 4.80 -3.35 -10.40
N ALA A 57 4.69 -4.24 -11.39
CA ALA A 57 5.73 -5.22 -11.69
C ALA A 57 7.04 -4.55 -12.15
N LEU A 58 6.96 -3.52 -13.00
CA LEU A 58 8.13 -2.74 -13.42
C LEU A 58 8.76 -1.97 -12.25
N TRP A 59 7.93 -1.44 -11.35
CA TRP A 59 8.40 -0.77 -10.15
C TRP A 59 9.17 -1.74 -9.24
N ILE A 60 8.66 -2.96 -9.00
CA ILE A 60 9.38 -3.99 -8.23
C ILE A 60 10.71 -4.35 -8.89
N GLN A 61 10.71 -4.55 -10.22
CA GLN A 61 11.94 -4.89 -10.97
C GLN A 61 13.00 -3.78 -10.91
N GLY A 62 12.59 -2.52 -10.77
CA GLY A 62 13.50 -1.39 -10.61
C GLY A 62 14.10 -1.25 -9.21
N LEU A 63 13.66 -2.04 -8.23
CA LEU A 63 14.21 -1.98 -6.87
C LEU A 63 15.58 -2.66 -6.79
N SER A 64 16.42 -2.16 -5.88
CA SER A 64 17.73 -2.77 -5.62
C SER A 64 17.57 -4.16 -4.99
N ALA A 65 18.51 -5.07 -5.28
CA ALA A 65 18.55 -6.40 -4.67
C ALA A 65 18.96 -6.39 -3.18
N ASN A 66 19.22 -5.22 -2.61
CA ASN A 66 19.71 -5.05 -1.24
C ASN A 66 18.56 -5.16 -0.21
N ALA A 67 18.92 -5.22 1.08
CA ALA A 67 17.94 -5.24 2.16
C ALA A 67 16.96 -4.05 2.13
N GLU A 68 17.41 -2.89 1.67
CA GLU A 68 16.57 -1.70 1.48
C GLU A 68 15.54 -1.88 0.38
N GLY A 69 15.93 -2.41 -0.79
CA GLY A 69 15.00 -2.70 -1.88
C GLY A 69 13.99 -3.79 -1.51
N ARG A 70 14.41 -4.81 -0.74
CA ARG A 70 13.48 -5.80 -0.17
C ARG A 70 12.45 -5.15 0.77
N ARG A 71 12.89 -4.25 1.66
CA ARG A 71 11.98 -3.50 2.55
C ARG A 71 11.05 -2.60 1.75
N ALA A 72 11.56 -1.91 0.72
CA ALA A 72 10.75 -1.10 -0.18
C ALA A 72 9.69 -1.95 -0.89
N ALA A 73 10.05 -3.11 -1.43
CA ALA A 73 9.14 -4.05 -2.06
C ALA A 73 8.01 -4.47 -1.11
N VAL A 74 8.34 -4.92 0.11
CA VAL A 74 7.33 -5.29 1.13
C VAL A 74 6.38 -4.13 1.40
N ARG A 75 6.90 -2.91 1.58
CA ARG A 75 6.07 -1.74 1.86
C ARG A 75 5.21 -1.33 0.68
N GLY A 76 5.73 -1.45 -0.54
CA GLY A 76 4.97 -1.20 -1.77
C GLY A 76 3.85 -2.21 -1.95
N SER A 77 4.14 -3.50 -1.75
CA SER A 77 3.14 -4.57 -1.78
C SER A 77 2.08 -4.39 -0.69
N LEU A 78 2.45 -3.98 0.52
CA LEU A 78 1.50 -3.63 1.58
C LEU A 78 0.55 -2.52 1.12
N VAL A 79 1.08 -1.44 0.53
CA VAL A 79 0.26 -0.31 0.04
C VAL A 79 -0.65 -0.75 -1.12
N PHE A 80 -0.09 -1.45 -2.11
CA PHE A 80 -0.83 -1.98 -3.25
C PHE A 80 -1.98 -2.90 -2.79
N GLY A 81 -1.68 -3.89 -1.95
CA GLY A 81 -2.65 -4.85 -1.44
C GLY A 81 -3.72 -4.20 -0.58
N THR A 82 -3.34 -3.28 0.32
CA THR A 82 -4.30 -2.56 1.17
C THR A 82 -5.30 -1.76 0.33
N ILE A 83 -4.83 -1.04 -0.69
CA ILE A 83 -5.74 -0.29 -1.57
C ILE A 83 -6.61 -1.24 -2.39
N TYR A 84 -6.00 -2.23 -3.03
CA TYR A 84 -6.72 -3.18 -3.88
C TYR A 84 -7.79 -3.96 -3.11
N PHE A 85 -7.40 -4.73 -2.08
CA PHE A 85 -8.34 -5.55 -1.31
C PHE A 85 -9.30 -4.69 -0.48
N GLY A 86 -8.83 -3.55 0.04
CA GLY A 86 -9.67 -2.62 0.79
C GLY A 86 -10.84 -2.11 -0.05
N LEU A 87 -10.58 -1.74 -1.32
CA LEU A 87 -11.64 -1.35 -2.25
C LEU A 87 -12.47 -2.55 -2.71
N VAL A 88 -11.87 -3.69 -3.03
CA VAL A 88 -12.64 -4.85 -3.49
C VAL A 88 -13.60 -5.37 -2.41
N PHE A 89 -13.23 -5.29 -1.13
CA PHE A 89 -14.05 -5.79 -0.02
C PHE A 89 -14.79 -4.74 0.80
N TYR A 90 -14.66 -3.44 0.48
CA TYR A 90 -15.33 -2.38 1.28
C TYR A 90 -16.83 -2.64 1.40
N TRP A 91 -17.45 -3.17 0.35
CA TRP A 91 -18.89 -3.41 0.31
C TRP A 91 -19.34 -4.45 1.34
N ILE A 92 -18.52 -5.46 1.64
CA ILE A 92 -18.83 -6.49 2.65
C ILE A 92 -18.88 -5.84 4.03
N LEU A 93 -17.92 -4.97 4.33
CA LEU A 93 -17.90 -4.22 5.57
C LEU A 93 -19.16 -3.36 5.71
N ILE A 94 -19.51 -2.60 4.66
CA ILE A 94 -20.73 -1.77 4.66
C ILE A 94 -21.99 -2.63 4.80
N ALA A 95 -22.04 -3.81 4.18
CA ALA A 95 -23.19 -4.70 4.28
C ALA A 95 -23.34 -5.28 5.69
N LEU A 96 -22.26 -5.73 6.32
CA LEU A 96 -22.30 -6.42 7.60
C LEU A 96 -22.36 -5.49 8.81
N ILE A 97 -21.89 -4.24 8.71
CA ILE A 97 -21.82 -3.33 9.86
C ILE A 97 -23.20 -3.01 10.44
N TRP A 98 -24.24 -3.06 9.62
CA TRP A 98 -25.63 -2.89 10.05
C TRP A 98 -26.15 -4.04 10.90
N PHE A 99 -25.56 -5.23 10.78
CA PHE A 99 -25.97 -6.44 11.51
C PHE A 99 -25.13 -6.67 12.76
N THR A 100 -23.81 -6.44 12.69
CA THR A 100 -22.92 -6.69 13.82
C THR A 100 -21.64 -5.84 13.79
N PRO A 101 -21.22 -5.26 14.94
CA PRO A 101 -19.92 -4.59 15.05
C PRO A 101 -18.72 -5.51 14.79
N LEU A 102 -18.88 -6.84 14.91
CA LEU A 102 -17.82 -7.82 14.58
C LEU A 102 -17.36 -7.74 13.12
N ALA A 103 -18.16 -7.11 12.24
CA ALA A 103 -17.81 -6.83 10.86
C ALA A 103 -16.47 -6.11 10.70
N ILE A 104 -16.17 -5.16 11.59
CA ILE A 104 -14.90 -4.40 11.56
C ILE A 104 -13.72 -5.35 11.82
N LEU A 105 -13.85 -6.22 12.81
CA LEU A 105 -12.83 -7.22 13.17
C LEU A 105 -12.62 -8.23 12.03
N ALA A 106 -13.70 -8.71 11.43
CA ALA A 106 -13.63 -9.62 10.28
C ALA A 106 -12.94 -8.95 9.07
N PHE A 107 -13.28 -7.68 8.80
CA PHE A 107 -12.64 -6.90 7.73
C PHE A 107 -11.15 -6.70 7.98
N ILE A 108 -10.77 -6.24 9.18
CA ILE A 108 -9.35 -6.09 9.55
C ILE A 108 -8.61 -7.43 9.47
N GLY A 109 -9.22 -8.51 9.96
CA GLY A 109 -8.65 -9.86 9.87
C GLY A 109 -8.40 -10.29 8.42
N SER A 110 -9.37 -10.04 7.53
CA SER A 110 -9.21 -10.31 6.10
C SER A 110 -8.09 -9.49 5.45
N MET A 111 -7.95 -8.21 5.82
CA MET A 111 -6.85 -7.36 5.35
C MET A 111 -5.50 -7.92 5.80
N ILE A 112 -5.37 -8.29 7.08
CA ILE A 112 -4.13 -8.87 7.59
C ILE A 112 -3.80 -10.16 6.83
N LEU A 113 -4.77 -11.06 6.65
CA LEU A 113 -4.53 -12.35 5.98
C LEU A 113 -4.10 -12.21 4.51
N LEU A 114 -4.63 -11.22 3.79
CA LEU A 114 -4.40 -11.07 2.36
C LEU A 114 -3.21 -10.17 2.01
N VAL A 115 -2.78 -9.33 2.96
CA VAL A 115 -1.77 -8.30 2.73
C VAL A 115 -0.47 -8.58 3.49
N ALA A 116 -0.53 -9.25 4.65
CA ALA A 116 0.63 -9.58 5.50
C ALA A 116 1.18 -10.99 5.22
#